data_AF-A0A7S1RGM4-F1
#
_entry.id   AF-A0A7S1RGM4-F1
#
_cell.length_a   1.000
_cell.length_b   1.000
_cell.length_c   1.000
_cell.angle_alpha   90.00
_cell.angle_beta   90.00
_cell.angle_gamma   90.00
#
_symmetry.space_group_name_H-M   'P 1'
#
loop_
_entity.id
_entity.type
_entity.pdbx_description
1 polymer ?
#
loop_
_entity_poly.entity_id
_entity_poly.type
_entity_poly.pdbx_seq_one_letter_code
_entity_poly.pdbx_strand_id
1 'polypeptide(L)'
;MEILRKLGKDHCQCPFGAAGKEVGYSCPGTSLDWAYDKLETPYAFAFEIYTTPLEDESLKARWDEKLKAGGASLLEQGEHLAHAHFVDLFNRHGSDFVHTRGSLGAGTFPGEEDGCFSQFNPDTAERFNQTLTNWVGAYLDMSDLIAEDMRKQAVDLLQNASRHAPFAA
;
A
#
# COMPACT_ATOMS: atom_id res chain seq x y z
N MET A 1 -8.15 4.97 7.92
CA MET A 1 -8.18 4.73 6.46
C MET A 1 -8.44 5.98 5.61
N GLU A 2 -8.94 7.08 6.18
CA GLU A 2 -9.19 8.33 5.42
C GLU A 2 -7.93 8.97 4.83
N ILE A 3 -6.80 8.90 5.54
CA ILE A 3 -5.50 9.42 5.07
C ILE A 3 -5.11 8.78 3.73
N LEU A 4 -5.12 7.44 3.65
CA LEU A 4 -4.77 6.71 2.43
C LEU A 4 -5.76 6.96 1.29
N ARG A 5 -7.05 7.12 1.60
CA ARG A 5 -8.06 7.46 0.59
C ARG A 5 -7.80 8.84 -0.02
N LYS A 6 -7.45 9.83 0.80
CA LYS A 6 -7.15 11.18 0.33
C LYS A 6 -5.86 11.20 -0.50
N LEU A 7 -4.78 10.64 0.04
CA LEU A 7 -3.49 10.54 -0.67
C LEU A 7 -3.63 9.80 -1.99
N GLY A 8 -4.32 8.67 -1.99
CA GLY A 8 -4.54 7.89 -3.21
C GLY A 8 -5.27 8.71 -4.26
N LYS A 9 -6.34 9.44 -3.89
CA LYS A 9 -7.07 10.30 -4.83
C LYS A 9 -6.18 11.40 -5.43
N ASP A 10 -5.32 12.01 -4.61
CA ASP A 10 -4.60 13.23 -5.00
C ASP A 10 -3.28 12.93 -5.74
N HIS A 11 -2.69 11.73 -5.58
CA HIS A 11 -1.36 11.42 -6.13
C HIS A 11 -1.27 10.23 -7.09
N CYS A 12 -1.93 9.10 -6.82
CA CYS A 12 -1.61 7.84 -7.52
C CYS A 12 -2.82 7.10 -8.08
N GLN A 13 -4.00 7.28 -7.47
CA GLN A 13 -5.17 6.41 -7.62
C GLN A 13 -4.78 4.93 -7.48
N CYS A 14 -3.95 4.64 -6.47
CA CYS A 14 -3.32 3.35 -6.25
C CYS A 14 -4.06 2.57 -5.15
N PRO A 15 -4.31 1.26 -5.36
CA PRO A 15 -5.03 0.44 -4.40
C PRO A 15 -4.30 0.40 -3.06
N PHE A 16 -5.06 0.44 -1.96
CA PHE A 16 -4.54 0.45 -0.59
C PHE A 16 -5.27 -0.57 0.29
N GLY A 17 -4.58 -1.02 1.33
CA GLY A 17 -5.03 -2.07 2.23
C GLY A 17 -3.87 -2.71 2.99
N ALA A 18 -4.10 -3.89 3.54
CA ALA A 18 -3.04 -4.68 4.18
C ALA A 18 -1.95 -5.03 3.16
N ALA A 19 -0.68 -4.78 3.52
CA ALA A 19 0.45 -4.88 2.60
C ALA A 19 0.44 -6.19 1.78
N GLY A 20 0.40 -7.34 2.46
CA GLY A 20 0.41 -8.64 1.79
C GLY A 20 -0.75 -8.90 0.83
N LYS A 21 -1.91 -8.28 1.06
CA LYS A 21 -3.06 -8.36 0.14
C LYS A 21 -2.84 -7.50 -1.10
N GLU A 22 -2.26 -6.31 -0.94
CA GLU A 22 -2.07 -5.38 -2.05
C GLU A 22 -0.91 -5.75 -2.97
N VAL A 23 0.23 -6.17 -2.39
CA VAL A 23 1.39 -6.66 -3.14
C VAL A 23 1.18 -8.08 -3.68
N GLY A 24 0.14 -8.75 -3.19
CA GLY A 24 -0.31 -10.05 -3.68
C GLY A 24 0.36 -11.25 -3.02
N TYR A 25 1.37 -11.09 -2.14
CA TYR A 25 2.09 -12.18 -1.47
C TYR A 25 2.26 -11.95 0.04
N SER A 26 2.51 -13.02 0.79
CA SER A 26 2.77 -12.94 2.24
C SER A 26 4.12 -12.31 2.49
N CYS A 27 4.12 -11.16 3.16
CA CYS A 27 5.31 -10.40 3.53
C CYS A 27 5.45 -10.28 5.07
N PRO A 28 5.60 -11.38 5.83
CA PRO A 28 5.74 -11.30 7.28
C PRO A 28 7.15 -10.86 7.69
N GLY A 29 7.26 -10.17 8.83
CA GLY A 29 8.53 -9.78 9.42
C GLY A 29 9.16 -8.55 8.76
N THR A 30 8.33 -7.72 8.13
CA THR A 30 8.76 -6.47 7.50
C THR A 30 9.06 -5.39 8.55
N SER A 31 9.76 -4.33 8.14
CA SER A 31 9.91 -3.14 8.98
C SER A 31 8.57 -2.50 9.34
N LEU A 32 7.56 -2.64 8.46
CA LEU A 32 6.19 -2.24 8.70
C LEU A 32 5.59 -3.00 9.90
N ASP A 33 5.71 -4.33 9.90
CA ASP A 33 5.22 -5.18 11.00
C ASP A 33 5.93 -4.83 12.32
N TRP A 34 7.25 -4.67 12.28
CA TRP A 34 8.03 -4.33 13.47
C TRP A 34 7.68 -2.95 14.02
N ALA A 35 7.52 -1.94 13.17
CA ALA A 35 7.14 -0.60 13.62
C ALA A 35 5.76 -0.64 14.30
N TYR A 36 4.79 -1.34 13.69
CA TYR A 36 3.46 -1.48 14.27
C TYR A 36 3.47 -2.26 15.59
N ASP A 37 4.11 -3.43 15.63
CA ASP A 37 4.07 -4.35 16.79
C ASP A 37 5.00 -3.92 17.94
N LYS A 38 6.19 -3.37 17.64
CA LYS A 38 7.21 -3.06 18.66
C LYS A 38 7.27 -1.61 19.07
N LEU A 39 6.98 -0.69 18.15
CA LEU A 39 6.93 0.73 18.49
C LEU A 39 5.51 1.21 18.79
N GLU A 40 4.50 0.36 18.57
CA GLU A 40 3.09 0.68 18.77
C GLU A 40 2.67 1.98 18.06
N THR A 41 3.31 2.27 16.92
CA THR A 41 2.99 3.49 16.16
C THR A 41 1.58 3.36 15.56
N PRO A 42 0.71 4.35 15.73
CA PRO A 42 -0.62 4.33 15.13
C PRO A 42 -0.58 4.46 13.60
N TYR A 43 0.56 4.86 13.04
CA TYR A 43 0.77 5.00 11.60
C TYR A 43 2.00 4.22 11.17
N ALA A 44 1.78 3.22 10.33
CA ALA A 44 2.81 2.45 9.66
C ALA A 44 2.32 2.22 8.23
N PHE A 45 3.03 2.78 7.25
CA PHE A 45 2.68 2.69 5.83
C PHE A 45 3.89 2.30 5.00
N ALA A 46 3.64 1.57 3.93
CA ALA A 46 4.60 1.30 2.86
C ALA A 46 3.99 1.79 1.54
N PHE A 47 4.83 2.34 0.67
CA PHE A 47 4.40 2.82 -0.64
C PHE A 47 5.23 2.17 -1.73
N GLU A 48 4.54 1.51 -2.65
CA GLU A 48 5.11 1.08 -3.92
C GLU A 48 4.99 2.26 -4.89
N ILE A 49 6.11 2.94 -5.16
CA ILE A 49 6.10 4.28 -5.77
C ILE A 49 6.23 4.28 -7.30
N TYR A 50 6.48 3.13 -7.91
CA TYR A 50 6.69 3.03 -9.34
C TYR A 50 6.12 1.73 -9.89
N THR A 51 5.58 1.83 -11.09
CA THR A 51 5.07 0.72 -11.90
C THR A 51 5.25 1.10 -13.37
N THR A 52 5.21 0.11 -14.24
CA THR A 52 5.28 0.36 -15.69
C THR A 52 4.00 1.02 -16.19
N PRO A 53 4.05 1.81 -17.28
CA PRO A 53 2.84 2.39 -17.88
C PRO A 53 1.77 1.36 -18.25
N LEU A 54 2.19 0.14 -18.58
CA LEU A 54 1.28 -0.96 -18.91
C LEU A 54 0.47 -1.43 -17.70
N GLU A 55 1.07 -1.43 -16.53
CA GLU A 55 0.45 -1.91 -15.28
C GLU A 55 -0.38 -0.82 -14.60
N ASP A 56 -0.08 0.46 -14.83
CA ASP A 56 -0.75 1.62 -14.21
C ASP A 56 -2.28 1.62 -14.42
N GLU A 57 -2.76 1.30 -15.62
CA GLU A 57 -4.20 1.24 -15.91
C GLU A 57 -4.91 0.18 -15.05
N SER A 58 -4.29 -0.98 -14.88
CA SER A 58 -4.86 -2.07 -14.08
C SER A 58 -4.93 -1.72 -12.59
N LEU A 59 -3.96 -0.95 -12.09
CA LEU A 59 -3.92 -0.49 -10.71
C LEU A 59 -5.00 0.55 -10.44
N LYS A 60 -5.23 1.47 -11.39
CA LYS A 60 -6.31 2.47 -11.31
C LYS A 60 -7.69 1.81 -11.33
N ALA A 61 -7.89 0.79 -12.15
CA ALA A 61 -9.12 0.01 -12.14
C ALA A 61 -9.36 -0.65 -10.77
N ARG A 62 -8.33 -1.29 -10.19
CA ARG A 62 -8.40 -1.88 -8.84
C ARG A 62 -8.71 -0.85 -7.76
N TRP A 63 -8.17 0.37 -7.87
CA TRP A 63 -8.50 1.47 -6.97
C TRP A 63 -9.98 1.85 -7.04
N ASP A 64 -10.52 2.02 -8.24
CA ASP A 64 -11.93 2.35 -8.44
C ASP A 64 -12.86 1.27 -7.89
N GLU A 65 -12.52 0.00 -8.13
CA GLU A 65 -13.24 -1.15 -7.56
C GLU A 65 -13.23 -1.11 -6.03
N LYS A 66 -12.07 -0.84 -5.41
CA LYS A 66 -11.96 -0.70 -3.95
C LYS A 66 -12.80 0.44 -3.42
N LEU A 67 -12.79 1.60 -4.08
CA LEU A 67 -13.63 2.72 -3.66
C LEU A 67 -15.13 2.35 -3.72
N LYS A 68 -15.56 1.66 -4.78
CA LYS A 68 -16.94 1.15 -4.92
C LYS A 68 -17.29 0.12 -3.84
N ALA A 69 -16.34 -0.71 -3.43
CA ALA A 69 -16.51 -1.73 -2.39
C ALA A 69 -16.50 -1.16 -0.95
N GLY A 70 -16.46 0.17 -0.77
CA GLY A 70 -16.44 0.81 0.56
C GLY A 70 -15.05 1.17 1.08
N GLY A 71 -14.02 1.11 0.23
CA GLY A 71 -12.63 1.41 0.56
C GLY A 71 -11.97 0.31 1.39
N ALA A 72 -10.90 0.65 2.11
CA ALA A 72 -10.21 -0.30 2.99
C ALA A 72 -10.96 -0.61 4.31
N SER A 73 -12.25 -0.29 4.39
CA SER A 73 -13.15 -0.70 5.49
C SER A 73 -13.38 -2.22 5.54
N LEU A 74 -12.94 -2.94 4.50
CA LEU A 74 -12.78 -4.39 4.46
C LEU A 74 -11.40 -4.83 4.98
N LEU A 75 -11.04 -4.40 6.19
CA LEU A 75 -10.05 -5.14 6.96
C LEU A 75 -10.67 -6.51 7.24
N GLU A 76 -10.04 -7.56 6.70
CA GLU A 76 -10.22 -8.95 7.12
C GLU A 76 -11.56 -9.65 6.82
N GLN A 77 -12.02 -9.63 5.57
CA GLN A 77 -12.86 -10.74 5.09
C GLN A 77 -12.09 -11.54 4.05
N GLY A 78 -11.44 -12.57 4.59
CA GLY A 78 -10.97 -13.81 3.97
C GLY A 78 -10.53 -13.73 2.53
N GLU A 79 -9.23 -13.89 2.30
CA GLU A 79 -8.73 -14.99 1.46
C GLU A 79 -7.22 -15.10 1.52
N HIS A 80 -6.73 -16.34 1.59
CA HIS A 80 -5.32 -16.67 1.67
C HIS A 80 -4.73 -16.84 0.26
N LEU A 81 -3.40 -16.77 0.14
CA LEU A 81 -2.67 -16.80 -1.14
C LEU A 81 -2.94 -18.02 -2.04
N ALA A 82 -3.48 -19.11 -1.50
CA ALA A 82 -3.93 -20.25 -2.29
C ALA A 82 -5.31 -20.04 -2.95
N HIS A 83 -5.90 -18.85 -2.83
CA HIS A 83 -7.19 -18.57 -3.43
C HIS A 83 -7.07 -18.40 -4.95
N ALA A 84 -8.07 -18.92 -5.67
CA ALA A 84 -8.13 -18.91 -7.14
C ALA A 84 -7.96 -17.50 -7.74
N HIS A 85 -8.33 -16.46 -7.00
CA HIS A 85 -8.24 -15.07 -7.43
C HIS A 85 -6.80 -14.56 -7.62
N PHE A 86 -5.82 -15.14 -6.93
CA PHE A 86 -4.39 -14.77 -7.05
C PHE A 86 -3.61 -15.69 -8.00
N VAL A 87 -4.20 -16.78 -8.50
CA VAL A 87 -3.51 -17.78 -9.32
C VAL A 87 -2.98 -17.16 -10.62
N ASP A 88 -3.78 -16.32 -11.29
CA ASP A 88 -3.35 -15.68 -12.53
C ASP A 88 -2.24 -14.65 -12.33
N LEU A 89 -2.21 -13.97 -11.17
CA LEU A 89 -1.13 -13.05 -10.81
C LEU A 89 0.20 -13.81 -10.66
N PHE A 90 0.19 -14.89 -9.89
CA PHE A 90 1.39 -15.69 -9.65
C PHE A 90 1.83 -16.58 -10.81
N ASN A 91 0.91 -16.89 -11.74
CA ASN A 91 1.27 -17.54 -13.00
C ASN A 91 1.99 -16.58 -13.96
N ARG A 92 1.65 -15.27 -13.92
CA ARG A 92 2.29 -14.25 -14.77
C ARG A 92 3.57 -13.67 -14.15
N HIS A 93 3.59 -13.55 -12.82
CA HIS A 93 4.71 -13.03 -12.06
C HIS A 93 5.14 -14.09 -11.05
N GLY A 94 6.14 -14.89 -11.43
CA GLY A 94 6.67 -15.94 -10.57
C GLY A 94 7.18 -15.35 -9.26
N SER A 95 6.70 -15.90 -8.14
CA SER A 95 7.19 -15.58 -6.80
C SER A 95 7.92 -16.80 -6.26
N ASP A 96 9.17 -16.62 -5.81
CA ASP A 96 9.92 -17.68 -5.11
C ASP A 96 9.27 -18.10 -3.78
N PHE A 97 8.28 -17.32 -3.30
CA PHE A 97 7.53 -17.61 -2.08
C PHE A 97 6.22 -18.38 -2.33
N VAL A 98 5.72 -18.44 -3.58
CA VAL A 98 4.44 -19.09 -3.91
C VAL A 98 4.65 -20.24 -4.90
N HIS A 99 4.60 -21.46 -4.38
CA HIS A 99 4.75 -22.67 -5.18
C HIS A 99 3.42 -23.00 -5.88
N THR A 100 3.16 -22.42 -7.06
CA THR A 100 2.07 -22.92 -7.90
C THR A 100 2.47 -24.30 -8.46
N ARG A 101 1.57 -25.28 -8.39
CA ARG A 101 1.79 -26.65 -8.89
C ARG A 101 2.11 -26.73 -10.40
N GLY A 102 2.06 -25.59 -11.10
CA GLY A 102 2.42 -25.38 -12.49
C GLY A 102 3.72 -24.59 -12.70
N SER A 103 4.66 -24.61 -11.75
CA SER A 103 6.07 -24.19 -11.97
C SER A 103 6.78 -25.15 -12.96
N LEU A 104 6.22 -25.28 -14.16
CA LEU A 104 6.91 -25.72 -15.36
C LEU A 104 7.41 -24.45 -16.04
N GLY A 105 8.50 -23.93 -15.51
CA GLY A 105 9.11 -22.70 -15.96
C GLY A 105 9.32 -21.76 -14.80
N ALA A 106 10.45 -21.93 -14.10
CA ALA A 106 11.32 -20.77 -13.98
C ALA A 106 11.45 -20.23 -15.41
N GLY A 107 10.62 -19.25 -15.76
CA GLY A 107 10.74 -18.57 -17.03
C GLY A 107 12.21 -18.20 -17.10
N THR A 108 12.91 -18.73 -18.10
CA THR A 108 14.09 -18.07 -18.63
C THR A 108 13.70 -16.60 -18.69
N PHE A 109 14.21 -15.77 -17.76
CA PHE A 109 14.27 -14.34 -17.96
C PHE A 109 14.98 -14.22 -19.30
N PRO A 110 14.28 -13.84 -20.39
CA PRO A 110 14.97 -13.62 -21.64
C PRO A 110 15.96 -12.52 -21.31
N GLY A 111 17.25 -12.84 -21.47
CA GLY A 111 18.33 -11.90 -21.22
C GLY A 111 18.20 -10.70 -22.13
N GLU A 112 17.47 -9.69 -21.66
CA GLU A 112 17.68 -8.29 -22.01
C GLU A 112 17.90 -7.58 -20.68
N GLU A 113 19.15 -7.26 -20.37
CA GLU A 113 19.52 -6.41 -19.22
C GLU A 113 18.70 -5.10 -19.22
N ASP A 114 18.21 -4.67 -20.39
CA ASP A 114 17.41 -3.47 -20.60
C ASP A 114 15.95 -3.57 -20.06
N GLY A 115 15.39 -4.78 -19.94
CA GLY A 115 14.01 -4.98 -19.46
C GLY A 115 13.86 -4.86 -17.95
N CYS A 116 14.90 -5.23 -17.19
CA CYS A 116 14.87 -5.20 -15.73
C CYS A 116 14.82 -3.77 -15.18
N PHE A 117 15.58 -2.84 -15.77
CA PHE A 117 15.63 -1.47 -15.26
C PHE A 117 14.26 -0.80 -15.34
N SER A 118 13.62 -0.85 -16.51
CA SER A 118 12.32 -0.19 -16.77
C SER A 118 11.16 -0.77 -15.95
N GLN A 119 11.27 -2.03 -15.52
CA GLN A 119 10.30 -2.68 -14.64
C GLN A 119 10.26 -2.03 -13.25
N PHE A 120 11.42 -1.67 -12.70
CA PHE A 120 11.54 -1.18 -11.32
C PHE A 120 11.85 0.32 -11.23
N ASN A 121 12.25 0.95 -12.34
CA ASN A 121 12.70 2.33 -12.35
C ASN A 121 12.12 3.10 -13.53
N PRO A 122 11.84 4.41 -13.36
CA PRO A 122 11.55 5.29 -14.46
C PRO A 122 12.69 5.30 -15.48
N ASP A 123 12.37 4.89 -16.71
CA ASP A 123 13.30 4.71 -17.83
C ASP A 123 13.64 6.00 -18.58
N THR A 124 12.97 7.10 -18.24
CA THR A 124 13.18 8.42 -18.86
C THR A 124 13.32 9.50 -17.80
N ALA A 125 14.09 10.55 -18.10
CA ALA A 125 14.25 11.69 -17.20
C ALA A 125 12.92 12.38 -16.88
N GLU A 126 12.00 12.44 -17.84
CA GLU A 126 10.67 13.00 -17.63
C GLU A 126 9.86 12.17 -16.63
N ARG A 127 9.76 10.85 -16.85
CA ARG A 127 9.06 9.94 -15.93
C ARG A 127 9.68 9.94 -14.55
N PHE A 128 11.02 9.95 -14.47
CA PHE A 128 11.74 10.06 -13.20
C PHE A 128 11.32 11.31 -12.42
N ASN A 129 11.34 12.48 -13.06
CA ASN A 129 10.96 13.73 -12.41
C ASN A 129 9.48 13.73 -12.01
N GLN A 130 8.60 13.20 -12.84
CA GLN A 130 7.16 13.07 -12.51
C GLN A 130 6.95 12.17 -11.28
N THR A 131 7.54 10.98 -11.27
CA THR A 131 7.49 10.06 -10.13
C THR A 131 8.06 10.72 -8.87
N LEU A 132 9.22 11.36 -8.97
CA LEU A 132 9.87 12.03 -7.85
C LEU A 132 9.00 13.16 -7.28
N THR A 133 8.55 14.09 -8.12
CA THR A 133 7.74 15.23 -7.67
C THR A 133 6.44 14.76 -7.03
N ASN A 134 5.76 13.78 -7.64
CA ASN A 134 4.50 13.27 -7.11
C ASN A 134 4.68 12.62 -5.72
N TRP A 135 5.66 11.74 -5.57
CA TRP A 135 5.84 10.99 -4.32
C TRP A 135 6.48 11.80 -3.19
N VAL A 136 7.30 12.80 -3.53
CA VAL A 136 7.73 13.81 -2.55
C VAL A 136 6.52 14.60 -2.05
N GLY A 137 5.63 15.04 -2.94
CA GLY A 137 4.37 15.69 -2.57
C GLY A 137 3.52 14.79 -1.67
N ALA A 138 3.31 13.53 -2.06
CA ALA A 138 2.53 12.56 -1.30
C ALA A 138 3.08 12.34 0.12
N TYR A 139 4.41 12.29 0.28
CA TYR A 139 5.04 12.15 1.59
C TYR A 139 4.78 13.36 2.50
N LEU A 140 4.85 14.58 1.95
CA LEU A 140 4.59 15.81 2.70
C LEU A 140 3.11 15.89 3.10
N ASP A 141 2.20 15.66 2.15
CA ASP A 141 0.76 15.68 2.40
C ASP A 141 0.35 14.60 3.41
N MET A 142 0.98 13.42 3.36
CA MET A 142 0.78 12.37 4.35
C MET A 142 1.20 12.84 5.74
N SER A 143 2.37 13.46 5.84
CA SER A 143 2.92 13.94 7.11
C SER A 143 2.00 14.98 7.74
N ASP A 144 1.47 15.90 6.94
CA ASP A 144 0.49 16.91 7.39
C ASP A 144 -0.82 16.28 7.85
N LEU A 145 -1.34 15.31 7.10
CA LEU A 145 -2.57 14.58 7.45
C LEU A 145 -2.42 13.79 8.76
N ILE A 146 -1.27 13.13 8.94
CA ILE A 146 -0.95 12.42 10.19
C ILE A 146 -0.87 13.42 11.35
N ALA A 147 -0.16 14.54 11.16
CA ALA A 147 -0.02 15.54 12.22
C ALA A 147 -1.39 16.15 12.61
N GLU A 148 -2.28 16.38 11.64
CA GLU A 148 -3.66 16.80 11.89
C GLU A 148 -4.45 15.77 12.69
N ASP A 149 -4.37 14.50 12.30
CA ASP A 149 -5.10 13.42 12.98
C ASP A 149 -4.60 13.24 14.42
N MET A 150 -3.28 13.23 14.63
CA MET A 150 -2.67 13.20 15.96
C MET A 150 -3.13 14.37 16.85
N ARG A 151 -3.22 15.59 16.30
CA ARG A 151 -3.74 16.75 17.03
C ARG A 151 -5.20 16.56 17.43
N LYS A 152 -6.05 16.02 16.55
CA LYS A 152 -7.45 15.73 16.86
C LYS A 152 -7.58 14.70 17.96
N GLN A 153 -6.85 13.59 17.85
CA GLN A 153 -6.82 12.55 18.87
C GLN A 153 -6.40 13.10 20.25
N ALA A 154 -5.38 13.97 20.30
CA ALA A 154 -4.95 14.60 21.54
C ALA A 154 -6.04 15.50 22.16
N VAL A 155 -6.75 16.29 21.35
CA VAL A 155 -7.88 17.12 21.81
C VAL A 155 -9.01 16.24 22.36
N ASP A 156 -9.38 15.18 21.65
CA ASP A 156 -10.45 14.26 22.05
C ASP A 156 -10.13 13.56 23.38
N LEU A 157 -8.88 13.12 23.57
CA LEU A 157 -8.41 12.54 24.82
C LEU A 157 -8.53 13.52 26.00
N LEU A 158 -8.14 14.79 25.80
CA LEU A 158 -8.25 15.83 26.83
C LEU A 158 -9.71 16.15 27.18
N GLN A 159 -10.59 16.22 26.18
CA GLN A 159 -12.01 16.45 26.40
C GLN A 159 -12.69 15.30 27.13
N ASN A 160 -12.35 14.06 26.78
CA ASN A 160 -12.90 12.87 27.43
C ASN A 160 -12.41 12.74 28.88
N ALA A 161 -11.14 13.05 29.16
CA ALA A 161 -10.60 13.09 30.51
C ALA A 161 -11.30 14.14 31.39
N SER A 162 -11.61 15.31 30.83
CA SER A 162 -12.32 16.39 31.53
C SER A 162 -13.78 16.04 31.85
N ARG A 163 -14.44 15.20 31.03
CA ARG A 163 -15.82 14.73 31.26
C ARG A 163 -15.95 13.65 32.35
N HIS A 164 -14.85 12.96 32.66
CA HIS A 164 -14.81 11.88 33.66
C HIS A 164 -14.08 12.29 34.94
N ALA A 165 -13.67 13.56 35.06
CA ALA A 165 -13.16 14.09 36.32
C ALA A 165 -14.31 14.06 37.36
N PRO A 166 -14.14 13.36 38.50
CA PRO A 166 -15.15 13.37 39.55
C PRO A 166 -15.35 14.82 40.01
N PHE A 167 -16.61 15.23 40.14
CA PHE A 167 -16.95 16.49 40.82
C PHE A 167 -16.34 16.43 42.22
N ALA A 168 -15.23 17.15 42.41
CA ALA A 168 -14.69 17.37 43.74
C ALA A 168 -15.70 18.26 44.49
N ALA A 169 -16.41 17.64 45.42
CA ALA A 169 -17.31 18.29 46.37
C ALA A 169 -16.52 18.83 47.57
#